data_AF-A0A932LB76-F1
#
_entry.id   AF-A0A932LB76-F1
#
_cell.length_a   1.000
_cell.length_b   1.000
_cell.length_c   1.000
_cell.angle_alpha   90.00
_cell.angle_beta   90.00
_cell.angle_gamma   90.00
#
_symmetry.space_group_name_H-M   'P 1'
#
loop_
_entity.id
_entity.type
_entity.pdbx_description
1 polymer ?
#
loop_
_entity_poly.entity_id
_entity_poly.type
_entity_poly.pdbx_seq_one_letter_code
_entity_poly.pdbx_strand_id
1 'polypeptide(L)'
;MSRRTFLQVAGVAAAGGGLGLLVPRPAYAGPAVQRPISDFVDAQGTTSFFHDPPGIPDYIGWSTPLADPPVLFGLVDYAGLANAFLSDLVGTDFGTTTEGNVTEQPLNSGNARVTVELHTKNALSWASELDFSLDNPFKDSPLLFGYQAVEIADDPALVPALGHSHLFLIFDITEPGAPLPDIVAAFILGLETTAVGLTYVAFRARATGALRAAFGVAEGTRGQCVITQTGLLMTSFMGATADAFPAETVDVRALDG
;
A
#
# COMPACT_ATOMS: atom_id res chain seq x y z
N MET A 1 24.01 -10.95 -33.97
CA MET A 1 23.29 -10.77 -35.25
C MET A 1 22.96 -12.12 -35.86
N SER A 2 21.70 -12.52 -35.87
CA SER A 2 20.98 -13.16 -36.99
C SER A 2 19.64 -13.69 -36.48
N ARG A 3 18.56 -13.07 -36.95
CA ARG A 3 17.15 -13.44 -36.72
C ARG A 3 16.71 -14.44 -37.79
N ARG A 4 16.06 -15.54 -37.39
CA ARG A 4 15.23 -16.51 -38.16
C ARG A 4 14.94 -17.66 -37.18
N THR A 5 13.77 -18.26 -36.97
CA THR A 5 12.47 -18.33 -37.66
C THR A 5 11.57 -19.11 -36.69
N PHE A 6 10.33 -18.69 -36.40
CA PHE A 6 9.28 -19.63 -36.00
C PHE A 6 7.92 -19.17 -36.54
N LEU A 7 7.61 -19.77 -37.70
CA LEU A 7 6.33 -20.24 -38.23
C LEU A 7 4.99 -19.73 -37.66
N GLN A 8 4.22 -19.20 -38.61
CA GLN A 8 2.77 -19.11 -38.68
C GLN A 8 2.05 -20.43 -38.34
N VAL A 9 0.96 -20.32 -37.57
CA VAL A 9 -0.23 -21.16 -37.77
C VAL A 9 -1.44 -20.23 -37.77
N ALA A 10 -2.05 -20.11 -38.96
CA ALA A 10 -3.34 -19.47 -39.15
C ALA A 10 -4.44 -20.49 -38.85
N GLY A 11 -5.30 -20.19 -37.88
CA GLY A 11 -6.58 -20.87 -37.67
C GLY A 11 -7.70 -19.91 -37.99
N VAL A 12 -8.23 -19.97 -39.21
CA VAL A 12 -9.44 -19.25 -39.62
C VAL A 12 -10.64 -20.06 -39.13
N ALA A 13 -11.32 -19.58 -38.09
CA ALA A 13 -12.66 -20.02 -37.73
C ALA A 13 -13.66 -18.96 -38.20
N ALA A 14 -14.37 -19.26 -39.28
CA ALA A 14 -15.51 -18.47 -39.74
C ALA A 14 -16.72 -18.78 -38.85
N ALA A 15 -17.06 -17.87 -37.93
CA ALA A 15 -18.34 -17.87 -37.24
C ALA A 15 -19.32 -16.99 -38.01
N GLY A 16 -20.19 -17.62 -38.81
CA GLY A 16 -21.43 -17.01 -39.27
C GLY A 16 -22.45 -17.03 -38.13
N GLY A 17 -23.04 -15.88 -37.80
CA GLY A 17 -24.10 -15.83 -36.80
C GLY A 17 -24.51 -14.42 -36.42
N GLY A 18 -25.54 -13.89 -37.08
CA GLY A 18 -26.42 -12.85 -36.56
C GLY A 18 -25.82 -11.46 -36.34
N LEU A 19 -26.05 -10.56 -37.31
CA LEU A 19 -26.17 -9.12 -37.05
C LEU A 19 -27.42 -8.87 -36.18
N GLY A 20 -27.39 -9.34 -34.93
CA GLY A 20 -28.26 -8.82 -33.90
C GLY A 20 -27.77 -7.41 -33.62
N LEU A 21 -28.55 -6.41 -34.05
CA LEU A 21 -28.42 -5.04 -33.56
C LEU A 21 -28.53 -5.10 -32.04
N LEU A 22 -27.38 -5.16 -31.36
CA LEU A 22 -27.31 -4.93 -29.93
C LEU A 22 -27.87 -3.53 -29.73
N VAL A 23 -29.11 -3.45 -29.25
CA VAL A 23 -29.70 -2.20 -28.80
C VAL A 23 -28.70 -1.64 -27.79
N PRO A 24 -28.10 -0.45 -28.04
CA PRO A 24 -27.19 0.13 -27.06
C PRO A 24 -27.99 0.28 -25.78
N ARG A 25 -27.64 -0.50 -24.75
CA ARG A 25 -28.15 -0.22 -23.41
C ARG A 25 -27.63 1.17 -23.08
N PRO A 26 -28.49 2.15 -22.75
CA PRO A 26 -28.02 3.43 -22.28
C PRO A 26 -27.16 3.15 -21.05
N ALA A 27 -25.87 3.45 -21.16
CA ALA A 27 -24.96 3.39 -20.04
C ALA A 27 -25.39 4.49 -19.07
N TYR A 28 -26.15 4.09 -18.06
CA TYR A 28 -26.56 4.99 -16.99
C TYR A 28 -25.51 4.84 -15.89
N ALA A 29 -24.72 5.89 -15.64
CA ALA A 29 -24.00 6.00 -14.39
C ALA A 29 -25.05 5.94 -13.27
N GLY A 30 -25.15 4.81 -12.59
CA GLY A 30 -26.00 4.64 -11.42
C GLY A 30 -25.62 5.63 -10.32
N PRO A 31 -26.46 5.84 -9.31
CA PRO A 31 -26.08 6.64 -8.16
C PRO A 31 -24.87 6.02 -7.44
N ALA A 32 -24.06 6.85 -6.78
CA ALA A 32 -23.04 6.38 -5.86
C ALA A 32 -23.66 5.56 -4.71
N VAL A 33 -22.96 4.51 -4.29
CA VAL A 33 -23.34 3.64 -3.18
C VAL A 33 -22.23 3.66 -2.13
N GLN A 34 -22.62 3.68 -0.86
CA GLN A 34 -21.67 3.50 0.25
C GLN A 34 -21.49 2.00 0.51
N ARG A 35 -20.23 1.57 0.59
CA ARG A 35 -19.85 0.22 0.99
C ARG A 35 -19.35 0.23 2.43
N PRO A 36 -19.48 -0.88 3.17
CA PRO A 36 -18.82 -1.04 4.46
C PRO A 36 -17.31 -0.79 4.33
N ILE A 37 -16.70 -0.09 5.30
CA ILE A 37 -15.24 0.09 5.31
C ILE A 37 -14.50 -1.26 5.47
N SER A 38 -15.15 -2.25 6.08
CA SER A 38 -14.64 -3.63 6.18
C SER A 38 -14.39 -4.26 4.82
N ASP A 39 -15.17 -3.92 3.78
CA ASP A 39 -14.92 -4.41 2.42
C ASP A 39 -13.50 -4.06 1.94
N PHE A 40 -12.95 -2.92 2.38
CA PHE A 40 -11.61 -2.49 2.02
C PHE A 40 -10.56 -3.07 2.98
N VAL A 41 -10.79 -2.94 4.29
CA VAL A 41 -9.82 -3.38 5.32
C VAL A 41 -9.60 -4.89 5.26
N ASP A 42 -10.67 -5.68 5.14
CA ASP A 42 -10.60 -7.16 5.11
C ASP A 42 -9.98 -7.68 3.81
N ALA A 43 -9.90 -6.85 2.76
CA ALA A 43 -9.23 -7.19 1.51
C ALA A 43 -7.71 -7.01 1.55
N GLN A 44 -7.15 -6.38 2.59
CA GLN A 44 -5.71 -6.12 2.67
C GLN A 44 -4.94 -7.29 3.29
N GLY A 45 -3.65 -7.39 2.99
CA GLY A 45 -2.74 -8.35 3.61
C GLY A 45 -2.79 -9.75 2.99
N THR A 46 -3.07 -9.87 1.69
CA THR A 46 -3.13 -11.16 1.00
C THR A 46 -1.77 -11.68 0.54
N THR A 47 -0.71 -10.89 0.76
CA THR A 47 0.66 -11.16 0.32
C THR A 47 1.65 -11.01 1.46
N SER A 48 2.86 -11.58 1.33
CA SER A 48 3.93 -11.51 2.33
C SER A 48 5.31 -11.55 1.66
N PHE A 49 5.48 -10.78 0.58
CA PHE A 49 6.70 -10.72 -0.23
C PHE A 49 7.80 -9.89 0.41
N PHE A 50 7.46 -8.85 1.16
CA PHE A 50 8.43 -7.90 1.69
C PHE A 50 8.91 -8.27 3.09
N HIS A 51 8.16 -9.12 3.79
CA HIS A 51 8.48 -9.62 5.11
C HIS A 51 8.72 -11.14 5.05
N ASP A 52 10.00 -11.54 5.08
CA ASP A 52 10.42 -12.93 5.25
C ASP A 52 9.80 -13.57 6.53
N PRO A 53 9.86 -14.91 6.72
CA PRO A 53 9.21 -15.61 7.82
C PRO A 53 9.36 -14.87 9.16
N PRO A 54 8.27 -14.69 9.93
CA PRO A 54 7.05 -15.49 9.96
C PRO A 54 5.90 -15.12 8.98
N GLY A 55 6.12 -14.26 7.98
CA GLY A 55 5.11 -13.97 6.96
C GLY A 55 4.10 -12.92 7.41
N ILE A 56 4.62 -11.78 7.89
CA ILE A 56 3.79 -10.60 8.18
C ILE A 56 3.11 -10.20 6.86
N PRO A 57 1.79 -9.98 6.83
CA PRO A 57 1.11 -9.51 5.65
C PRO A 57 1.75 -8.21 5.13
N ASP A 58 1.86 -8.07 3.81
CA ASP A 58 2.40 -6.86 3.21
C ASP A 58 1.44 -5.68 3.37
N TYR A 59 2.01 -4.49 3.57
CA TYR A 59 1.29 -3.23 3.58
C TYR A 59 2.17 -2.14 2.97
N ILE A 60 1.52 -1.10 2.44
CA ILE A 60 2.21 -0.03 1.72
C ILE A 60 3.17 0.71 2.66
N GLY A 61 4.38 0.94 2.16
CA GLY A 61 5.29 1.96 2.66
C GLY A 61 5.48 3.09 1.64
N TRP A 62 6.09 4.16 2.09
CA TRP A 62 6.31 5.38 1.32
C TRP A 62 7.79 5.76 1.39
N SER A 63 8.37 6.16 0.27
CA SER A 63 9.73 6.68 0.25
C SER A 63 9.80 8.13 -0.20
N THR A 64 10.86 8.87 0.14
CA THR A 64 11.25 10.04 -0.65
C THR A 64 11.54 9.61 -2.11
N PRO A 65 11.58 10.56 -3.06
CA PRO A 65 11.88 10.21 -4.45
C PRO A 65 13.18 9.39 -4.58
N LEU A 66 13.12 8.24 -5.24
CA LEU A 66 14.26 7.33 -5.40
C LEU A 66 15.45 7.98 -6.12
N ALA A 67 15.19 9.01 -6.92
CA ALA A 67 16.20 9.78 -7.64
C ALA A 67 16.95 10.81 -6.76
N ASP A 68 16.55 11.02 -5.51
CA ASP A 68 17.12 12.02 -4.60
C ASP A 68 17.65 11.36 -3.30
N PRO A 69 18.85 10.75 -3.34
CA PRO A 69 19.46 10.15 -2.17
C PRO A 69 19.90 11.22 -1.14
N PRO A 70 19.82 10.94 0.17
CA PRO A 70 19.41 9.68 0.78
C PRO A 70 17.90 9.42 0.64
N VAL A 71 17.55 8.15 0.36
CA VAL A 71 16.14 7.74 0.22
C VAL A 71 15.61 7.33 1.59
N LEU A 72 14.75 8.16 2.17
CA LEU A 72 14.06 7.83 3.41
C LEU A 72 12.83 7.00 3.10
N PHE A 73 12.64 5.90 3.82
CA PHE A 73 11.47 5.05 3.74
C PHE A 73 10.74 5.06 5.07
N GLY A 74 9.43 5.19 5.02
CA GLY A 74 8.55 5.15 6.18
C GLY A 74 7.38 4.25 5.90
N LEU A 75 7.00 3.46 6.90
CA LEU A 75 5.89 2.54 6.79
C LEU A 75 5.04 2.62 8.04
N VAL A 76 3.71 2.58 7.83
CA VAL A 76 2.68 2.77 8.85
C VAL A 76 1.58 1.76 8.58
N ASP A 77 1.23 0.97 9.60
CA ASP A 77 0.20 -0.07 9.53
C ASP A 77 -1.21 0.52 9.37
N TYR A 78 -1.52 0.98 8.17
CA TYR A 78 -2.79 1.67 7.87
C TYR A 78 -4.00 0.74 7.97
N ALA A 79 -3.82 -0.58 7.82
CA ALA A 79 -4.92 -1.55 7.84
C ALA A 79 -5.01 -2.35 9.16
N GLY A 80 -4.05 -2.20 10.06
CA GLY A 80 -4.00 -2.97 11.31
C GLY A 80 -3.48 -4.40 11.14
N LEU A 81 -2.79 -4.68 10.03
CA LEU A 81 -2.29 -6.00 9.66
C LEU A 81 -1.14 -6.44 10.57
N ALA A 82 -0.20 -5.53 10.87
CA ALA A 82 0.90 -5.82 11.77
C ALA A 82 0.40 -5.99 13.21
N ASN A 83 -0.58 -5.19 13.63
CA ASN A 83 -1.22 -5.37 14.94
C ASN A 83 -1.95 -6.71 15.07
N ALA A 84 -2.75 -7.10 14.07
CA ALA A 84 -3.44 -8.39 14.05
C ALA A 84 -2.43 -9.54 14.11
N PHE A 85 -1.39 -9.47 13.29
CA PHE A 85 -0.30 -10.45 13.28
C PHE A 85 0.37 -10.60 14.66
N LEU A 86 0.72 -9.49 15.33
CA LEU A 86 1.36 -9.53 16.64
C LEU A 86 0.42 -10.02 17.75
N SER A 87 -0.85 -9.66 17.66
CA SER A 87 -1.88 -10.14 18.60
C SER A 87 -2.02 -11.66 18.50
N ASP A 88 -2.08 -12.19 17.28
CA ASP A 88 -2.21 -13.63 17.04
C ASP A 88 -0.94 -14.41 17.41
N LEU A 89 0.24 -13.86 17.11
CA LEU A 89 1.52 -14.56 17.30
C LEU A 89 1.99 -14.54 18.76
N VAL A 90 1.98 -13.37 19.40
CA VAL A 90 2.59 -13.16 20.73
C VAL A 90 1.64 -12.55 21.76
N GLY A 91 0.37 -12.31 21.40
CA GLY A 91 -0.62 -11.73 22.31
C GLY A 91 -0.45 -10.22 22.53
N THR A 92 0.37 -9.56 21.70
CA THR A 92 0.61 -8.11 21.78
C THR A 92 -0.42 -7.37 20.94
N ASP A 93 -1.25 -6.55 21.58
CA ASP A 93 -2.24 -5.70 20.93
C ASP A 93 -2.00 -4.22 21.29
N PHE A 94 -1.83 -3.39 20.27
CA PHE A 94 -1.65 -1.95 20.40
C PHE A 94 -2.97 -1.17 20.45
N GLY A 95 -4.10 -1.87 20.33
CA GLY A 95 -5.42 -1.26 20.20
C GLY A 95 -5.54 -0.49 18.89
N THR A 96 -5.01 -1.04 17.80
CA THR A 96 -5.12 -0.44 16.47
C THR A 96 -6.58 -0.43 16.02
N THR A 97 -7.06 0.72 15.57
CA THR A 97 -8.44 0.87 15.08
C THR A 97 -8.46 1.57 13.73
N THR A 98 -9.31 1.09 12.84
CA THR A 98 -9.59 1.69 11.53
C THR A 98 -11.03 2.21 11.47
N GLU A 99 -11.22 3.37 10.85
CA GLU A 99 -12.53 3.97 10.56
C GLU A 99 -12.50 4.71 9.22
N GLY A 100 -13.64 4.84 8.54
CA GLY A 100 -13.63 5.43 7.22
C GLY A 100 -14.88 5.19 6.39
N ASN A 101 -14.78 5.54 5.10
CA ASN A 101 -15.84 5.39 4.11
C ASN A 101 -15.30 4.79 2.81
N VAL A 102 -16.13 3.98 2.17
CA VAL A 102 -15.89 3.51 0.80
C VAL A 102 -17.08 3.94 -0.05
N THR A 103 -16.83 4.80 -1.02
CA THR A 103 -17.85 5.23 -1.99
C THR A 103 -17.59 4.56 -3.33
N GLU A 104 -18.57 3.82 -3.84
CA GLU A 104 -18.54 3.21 -5.16
C GLU A 104 -19.48 3.95 -6.12
N GLN A 105 -18.96 4.39 -7.25
CA GLN A 105 -19.69 5.12 -8.28
C GLN A 105 -19.64 4.35 -9.60
N PRO A 106 -20.75 3.75 -10.06
CA PRO A 106 -20.82 3.13 -11.39
C PRO A 106 -20.44 4.13 -12.48
N LEU A 107 -19.64 3.69 -13.45
CA LEU A 107 -19.20 4.47 -14.60
C LEU A 107 -19.92 4.03 -15.87
N ASN A 108 -19.98 4.93 -16.87
CA ASN A 108 -20.60 4.62 -18.18
C ASN A 108 -19.86 3.51 -18.95
N SER A 109 -18.63 3.17 -18.57
CA SER A 109 -17.87 2.08 -19.17
C SER A 109 -18.31 0.69 -18.71
N GLY A 110 -19.15 0.60 -17.67
CA GLY A 110 -19.48 -0.68 -17.00
C GLY A 110 -18.61 -0.98 -15.78
N ASN A 111 -17.49 -0.27 -15.62
CA ASN A 111 -16.66 -0.29 -14.40
C ASN A 111 -17.34 0.49 -13.26
N ALA A 112 -16.76 0.46 -12.07
CA ALA A 112 -17.07 1.40 -11.00
C ALA A 112 -15.82 2.10 -10.49
N ARG A 113 -15.96 3.37 -10.09
CA ARG A 113 -14.92 4.11 -9.38
C ARG A 113 -15.12 3.95 -7.89
N VAL A 114 -14.07 3.57 -7.19
CA VAL A 114 -14.03 3.44 -5.74
C VAL A 114 -13.20 4.59 -5.18
N THR A 115 -13.78 5.33 -4.24
CA THR A 115 -13.08 6.28 -3.38
C THR A 115 -13.03 5.71 -1.97
N VAL A 116 -11.83 5.56 -1.43
CA VAL A 116 -11.60 5.10 -0.05
C VAL A 116 -11.05 6.26 0.76
N GLU A 117 -11.66 6.52 1.91
CA GLU A 117 -11.11 7.37 2.95
C GLU A 117 -10.96 6.53 4.21
N LEU A 118 -9.73 6.35 4.68
CA LEU A 118 -9.42 5.49 5.82
C LEU A 118 -8.55 6.24 6.82
N HIS A 119 -8.99 6.22 8.08
CA HIS A 119 -8.27 6.76 9.22
C HIS A 119 -7.88 5.62 10.15
N THR A 120 -6.64 5.63 10.62
CA THR A 120 -6.11 4.57 11.49
C THR A 120 -5.45 5.21 12.70
N LYS A 121 -5.67 4.63 13.88
CA LYS A 121 -5.08 5.04 15.15
C LYS A 121 -4.29 3.89 15.76
N ASN A 122 -3.26 4.24 16.52
CA ASN A 122 -2.30 3.30 17.11
C ASN A 122 -1.60 2.41 16.05
N ALA A 123 -1.42 2.93 14.84
CA ALA A 123 -0.77 2.20 13.76
C ALA A 123 0.73 2.01 14.07
N LEU A 124 1.21 0.77 14.04
CA LEU A 124 2.64 0.47 14.15
C LEU A 124 3.39 1.18 13.02
N SER A 125 4.50 1.83 13.36
CA SER A 125 5.26 2.66 12.43
C SER A 125 6.75 2.44 12.58
N TRP A 126 7.49 2.49 11.48
CA TRP A 126 8.94 2.54 11.50
C TRP A 126 9.47 3.27 10.27
N ALA A 127 10.73 3.67 10.31
CA ALA A 127 11.40 4.31 9.18
C ALA A 127 12.87 3.94 9.10
N SER A 128 13.43 3.96 7.89
CA SER A 128 14.83 3.69 7.59
C SER A 128 15.35 4.66 6.53
N GLU A 129 16.67 4.73 6.39
CA GLU A 129 17.31 5.22 5.16
C GLU A 129 17.65 3.98 4.31
N LEU A 130 17.17 3.91 3.07
CA LEU A 130 17.35 2.74 2.22
C LEU A 130 18.80 2.60 1.75
N ASP A 131 19.42 1.47 2.10
CA ASP A 131 20.73 1.05 1.61
C ASP A 131 20.58 0.07 0.44
N PHE A 132 20.61 0.62 -0.78
CA PHE A 132 20.52 -0.16 -2.03
C PHE A 132 21.72 -1.08 -2.31
N SER A 133 22.70 -1.18 -1.40
CA SER A 133 23.74 -2.21 -1.45
C SER A 133 23.32 -3.55 -0.84
N LEU A 134 22.19 -3.59 -0.13
CA LEU A 134 21.61 -4.78 0.50
C LEU A 134 20.73 -5.57 -0.48
N ASP A 135 20.56 -6.87 -0.22
CA ASP A 135 19.71 -7.75 -1.03
C ASP A 135 18.24 -7.30 -1.00
N ASN A 136 17.73 -6.92 0.18
CA ASN A 136 16.42 -6.32 0.35
C ASN A 136 16.52 -5.00 1.15
N PRO A 137 16.73 -3.84 0.50
CA PRO A 137 16.88 -2.56 1.20
C PRO A 137 15.67 -2.19 2.05
N PHE A 138 14.46 -2.60 1.68
CA PHE A 138 13.25 -2.25 2.45
C PHE A 138 13.16 -2.98 3.78
N LYS A 139 13.76 -4.16 3.86
CA LYS A 139 13.77 -5.00 5.06
C LYS A 139 15.03 -4.80 5.89
N ASP A 140 16.18 -4.82 5.21
CA ASP A 140 17.49 -5.02 5.84
C ASP A 140 18.20 -3.69 6.17
N SER A 141 17.69 -2.56 5.67
CA SER A 141 18.28 -1.26 6.00
C SER A 141 18.15 -0.95 7.49
N PRO A 142 19.20 -0.40 8.13
CA PRO A 142 19.12 0.01 9.52
C PRO A 142 17.94 0.97 9.77
N LEU A 143 17.11 0.63 10.76
CA LEU A 143 16.02 1.49 11.18
C LEU A 143 16.57 2.78 11.79
N LEU A 144 15.94 3.90 11.45
CA LEU A 144 16.14 5.20 12.07
C LEU A 144 15.15 5.44 13.22
N PHE A 145 13.95 4.87 13.11
CA PHE A 145 12.83 5.12 13.99
C PHE A 145 11.93 3.89 14.11
N GLY A 146 11.42 3.64 15.33
CA GLY A 146 10.51 2.55 15.61
C GLY A 146 11.16 1.16 15.53
N TYR A 147 10.29 0.15 15.52
CA TYR A 147 10.65 -1.26 15.45
C TYR A 147 9.75 -1.94 14.42
N GLN A 148 10.28 -2.89 13.68
CA GLN A 148 9.48 -3.77 12.84
C GLN A 148 8.67 -4.74 13.70
N ALA A 149 7.57 -5.27 13.16
CA ALA A 149 6.76 -6.27 13.87
C ALA A 149 7.56 -7.55 14.20
N VAL A 150 8.53 -7.96 13.37
CA VAL A 150 9.40 -9.10 13.70
C VAL A 150 10.25 -8.84 14.95
N GLU A 151 10.80 -7.64 15.12
CA GLU A 151 11.59 -7.29 16.30
C GLU A 151 10.71 -7.32 17.56
N ILE A 152 9.47 -6.85 17.47
CA ILE A 152 8.52 -6.87 18.60
C ILE A 152 8.04 -8.28 18.92
N ALA A 153 7.88 -9.14 17.91
CA ALA A 153 7.57 -10.55 18.13
C ALA A 153 8.72 -11.27 18.87
N ASP A 154 9.97 -10.97 18.50
CA ASP A 154 11.17 -11.53 19.12
C ASP A 154 11.41 -10.99 20.55
N ASP A 155 11.13 -9.70 20.78
CA ASP A 155 11.19 -9.06 22.09
C ASP A 155 9.93 -8.21 22.37
N PRO A 156 8.89 -8.81 22.98
CA PRO A 156 7.66 -8.09 23.33
C PRO A 156 7.84 -6.97 24.37
N ALA A 157 9.02 -6.82 24.98
CA ALA A 157 9.30 -5.71 25.89
C ALA A 157 9.66 -4.40 25.15
N LEU A 158 9.89 -4.46 23.83
CA LEU A 158 10.13 -3.29 23.00
C LEU A 158 8.92 -2.37 22.98
N VAL A 159 9.17 -1.06 23.09
CA VAL A 159 8.11 -0.05 23.03
C VAL A 159 7.91 0.36 21.57
N PRO A 160 6.77 0.03 20.93
CA PRO A 160 6.53 0.33 19.53
C PRO A 160 6.43 1.83 19.29
N ALA A 161 6.80 2.26 18.09
CA ALA A 161 6.39 3.56 17.60
C ALA A 161 4.98 3.45 17.05
N LEU A 162 4.05 4.24 17.62
CA LEU A 162 2.64 4.23 17.26
C LEU A 162 2.23 5.59 16.71
N GLY A 163 1.35 5.57 15.73
CA GLY A 163 0.89 6.77 15.04
C GLY A 163 -0.57 6.76 14.64
N HIS A 164 -0.92 7.78 13.86
CA HIS A 164 -2.17 7.83 13.12
C HIS A 164 -1.87 8.05 11.65
N SER A 165 -2.74 7.52 10.79
CA SER A 165 -2.70 7.71 9.35
C SER A 165 -4.05 8.11 8.80
N HIS A 166 -4.01 8.83 7.69
CA HIS A 166 -5.13 9.11 6.81
C HIS A 166 -4.71 8.69 5.40
N LEU A 167 -5.37 7.66 4.87
CA LEU A 167 -5.19 7.15 3.52
C LEU A 167 -6.43 7.52 2.69
N PHE A 168 -6.19 8.13 1.54
CA PHE A 168 -7.23 8.48 0.58
C PHE A 168 -6.86 7.91 -0.80
N LEU A 169 -7.71 7.04 -1.34
CA LEU A 169 -7.49 6.36 -2.61
C LEU A 169 -8.64 6.61 -3.57
N ILE A 170 -8.32 6.71 -4.85
CA ILE A 170 -9.30 6.60 -5.94
C ILE A 170 -8.77 5.60 -6.97
N PHE A 171 -9.53 4.54 -7.20
CA PHE A 171 -9.23 3.54 -8.23
C PHE A 171 -10.52 3.07 -8.90
N ASP A 172 -10.40 2.43 -10.06
CA ASP A 172 -11.54 1.83 -10.75
C ASP A 172 -11.50 0.29 -10.58
N ILE A 173 -12.67 -0.34 -10.44
CA ILE A 173 -12.89 -1.80 -10.40
C ILE A 173 -13.67 -2.27 -11.64
N THR A 174 -13.58 -3.56 -11.97
CA THR A 174 -14.10 -4.14 -13.21
C THR A 174 -15.61 -3.99 -13.40
N GLU A 175 -16.39 -4.00 -12.32
CA GLU A 175 -17.84 -3.80 -12.33
C GLU A 175 -18.34 -3.32 -10.96
N PRO A 176 -19.48 -2.62 -10.87
CA PRO A 176 -20.10 -2.27 -9.60
C PRO A 176 -20.33 -3.50 -8.72
N GLY A 177 -19.96 -3.41 -7.44
CA GLY A 177 -20.07 -4.49 -6.46
C GLY A 177 -18.97 -5.55 -6.53
N ALA A 178 -17.98 -5.43 -7.43
CA ALA A 178 -16.84 -6.35 -7.43
C ALA A 178 -16.04 -6.26 -6.11
N PRO A 179 -15.34 -7.33 -5.69
CA PRO A 179 -14.46 -7.29 -4.52
C PRO A 179 -13.44 -6.14 -4.61
N LEU A 180 -13.18 -5.48 -3.48
CA LEU A 180 -12.12 -4.48 -3.41
C LEU A 180 -10.76 -5.20 -3.39
N PRO A 181 -9.72 -4.58 -3.97
CA PRO A 181 -8.42 -5.20 -4.09
C PRO A 181 -7.58 -5.10 -2.80
N ASP A 182 -6.64 -6.03 -2.63
CA ASP A 182 -5.43 -5.76 -1.85
C ASP A 182 -4.58 -4.76 -2.66
N ILE A 183 -4.29 -3.60 -2.08
CA ILE A 183 -3.62 -2.53 -2.84
C ILE A 183 -2.14 -2.83 -3.13
N VAL A 184 -1.48 -3.63 -2.30
CA VAL A 184 -0.11 -4.10 -2.56
C VAL A 184 -0.15 -5.10 -3.71
N ALA A 185 -1.01 -6.11 -3.62
CA ALA A 185 -1.14 -7.12 -4.66
C ALA A 185 -1.55 -6.50 -6.00
N ALA A 186 -2.52 -5.58 -6.00
CA ALA A 186 -3.01 -4.94 -7.22
C ALA A 186 -2.04 -3.92 -7.83
N PHE A 187 -1.50 -2.99 -7.03
CA PHE A 187 -0.84 -1.79 -7.57
C PHE A 187 0.69 -1.80 -7.42
N ILE A 188 1.25 -2.66 -6.56
CA ILE A 188 2.70 -2.86 -6.44
C ILE A 188 3.13 -4.09 -7.23
N LEU A 189 2.46 -5.22 -7.00
CA LEU A 189 2.88 -6.52 -7.52
C LEU A 189 2.20 -6.88 -8.85
N GLY A 190 1.07 -6.23 -9.19
CA GLY A 190 0.30 -6.51 -10.40
C GLY A 190 -0.31 -7.93 -10.42
N LEU A 191 -0.66 -8.46 -9.26
CA LEU A 191 -1.18 -9.82 -9.06
C LEU A 191 -2.71 -9.90 -9.09
N GLU A 192 -3.41 -8.78 -8.98
CA GLU A 192 -4.88 -8.75 -8.99
C GLU A 192 -5.46 -8.18 -10.28
N THR A 193 -6.63 -8.69 -10.66
CA THR A 193 -7.32 -8.34 -11.91
C THR A 193 -8.64 -7.60 -11.69
N THR A 194 -9.12 -7.49 -10.44
CA THR A 194 -10.34 -6.76 -10.07
C THR A 194 -10.13 -5.24 -10.11
N ALA A 195 -8.90 -4.78 -9.85
CA ALA A 195 -8.50 -3.39 -9.99
C ALA A 195 -8.11 -3.08 -11.44
N VAL A 196 -8.73 -2.04 -12.00
CA VAL A 196 -8.50 -1.59 -13.39
C VAL A 196 -7.44 -0.48 -13.44
N GLY A 197 -7.30 0.29 -12.35
CA GLY A 197 -6.23 1.28 -12.23
C GLY A 197 -6.37 2.18 -11.02
N LEU A 198 -5.22 2.47 -10.40
CA LEU A 198 -5.10 3.49 -9.37
C LEU A 198 -4.96 4.87 -10.01
N THR A 199 -5.88 5.77 -9.70
CA THR A 199 -5.93 7.12 -10.28
C THR A 199 -5.47 8.20 -9.32
N TYR A 200 -5.60 7.95 -8.01
CA TYR A 200 -5.18 8.89 -6.98
C TYR A 200 -4.81 8.13 -5.71
N VAL A 201 -3.72 8.57 -5.09
CA VAL A 201 -3.33 8.19 -3.74
C VAL A 201 -2.91 9.47 -3.03
N ALA A 202 -3.42 9.67 -1.82
CA ALA A 202 -2.92 10.60 -0.84
C ALA A 202 -2.74 9.86 0.48
N PHE A 203 -1.66 10.16 1.17
CA PHE A 203 -1.35 9.58 2.47
C PHE A 203 -0.76 10.62 3.39
N ARG A 204 -1.24 10.65 4.63
CA ARG A 204 -0.64 11.46 5.69
C ARG A 204 -0.56 10.63 6.94
N ALA A 205 0.62 10.54 7.53
CA ALA A 205 0.79 9.87 8.80
C ALA A 205 1.72 10.64 9.73
N ARG A 206 1.53 10.42 11.02
CA ARG A 206 2.41 10.91 12.08
C ARG A 206 2.48 9.90 13.21
N ALA A 207 3.69 9.52 13.57
CA ALA A 207 3.98 8.59 14.65
C ALA A 207 4.97 9.17 15.65
N THR A 208 4.94 8.64 16.87
CA THR A 208 5.95 8.91 17.90
C THR A 208 6.45 7.61 18.50
N GLY A 209 7.73 7.57 18.82
CA GLY A 209 8.38 6.37 19.36
C GLY A 209 9.87 6.57 19.56
N ALA A 210 10.61 5.47 19.69
CA ALA A 210 12.06 5.49 19.86
C ALA A 210 12.77 5.76 18.53
N LEU A 211 13.77 6.65 18.56
CA LEU A 211 14.83 6.71 17.57
C LEU A 211 15.86 5.62 17.85
N ARG A 212 16.44 5.12 16.78
CA ARG A 212 17.44 4.07 16.78
C ARG A 212 18.83 4.68 16.67
N ALA A 213 19.85 3.93 17.07
CA ALA A 213 21.23 4.40 17.03
C ALA A 213 21.68 4.87 15.63
N ALA A 214 21.14 4.27 14.55
CA ALA A 214 21.44 4.68 13.17
C ALA A 214 20.99 6.11 12.84
N PHE A 215 20.05 6.69 13.60
CA PHE A 215 19.68 8.10 13.47
C PHE A 215 20.79 9.06 13.94
N GLY A 216 21.80 8.57 14.66
CA GLY A 216 22.91 9.39 15.17
C GLY A 216 22.65 10.03 16.54
N VAL A 217 21.67 9.52 17.28
CA VAL A 217 21.37 9.90 18.68
C VAL A 217 21.47 8.68 19.60
N ALA A 218 21.35 8.88 20.92
CA ALA A 218 21.31 7.78 21.86
C ALA A 218 20.10 6.86 21.57
N GLU A 219 20.31 5.54 21.60
CA GLU A 219 19.24 4.54 21.43
C GLU A 219 18.07 4.81 22.38
N GLY A 220 16.84 4.76 21.85
CA GLY A 220 15.65 5.03 22.64
C GLY A 220 15.31 6.52 22.82
N THR A 221 16.08 7.44 22.23
CA THR A 221 15.74 8.88 22.22
C THR A 221 14.35 9.05 21.62
N ARG A 222 13.49 9.88 22.24
CA ARG A 222 12.14 10.11 21.74
C ARG A 222 12.18 10.83 20.38
N GLY A 223 11.49 10.29 19.40
CA GLY A 223 11.38 10.85 18.06
C GLY A 223 9.98 10.91 17.50
N GLN A 224 9.92 11.43 16.29
CA GLN A 224 8.71 11.54 15.48
C GLN A 224 9.02 11.19 14.03
N CYS A 225 8.11 10.46 13.40
CA CYS A 225 8.08 10.23 11.97
C CYS A 225 6.83 10.90 11.39
N VAL A 226 6.98 11.62 10.27
CA VAL A 226 5.88 12.21 9.49
C VAL A 226 6.01 11.78 8.04
N ILE A 227 4.92 11.29 7.47
CA ILE A 227 4.82 10.92 6.05
C ILE A 227 3.73 11.78 5.42
N THR A 228 4.00 12.37 4.24
CA THR A 228 3.01 13.12 3.47
C THR A 228 3.16 12.84 1.98
N GLN A 229 2.04 12.56 1.32
CA GLN A 229 1.89 12.34 -0.12
C GLN A 229 0.50 12.85 -0.53
N THR A 230 0.39 13.72 -1.54
CA THR A 230 -0.88 14.43 -1.86
C THR A 230 -1.36 14.28 -3.30
N GLY A 231 -1.17 13.10 -3.91
CA GLY A 231 -1.71 12.83 -5.25
C GLY A 231 -0.70 12.74 -6.37
N LEU A 232 0.59 12.88 -6.07
CA LEU A 232 1.65 12.59 -7.02
C LEU A 232 1.78 11.07 -7.19
N LEU A 233 1.05 10.51 -8.16
CA LEU A 233 1.50 9.30 -8.83
C LEU A 233 2.58 9.74 -9.81
N MET A 234 3.85 9.45 -9.51
CA MET A 234 4.91 9.57 -10.52
C MET A 234 4.61 8.54 -11.61
N THR A 235 3.99 8.99 -12.70
CA THR A 235 3.72 8.15 -13.88
C THR A 235 4.90 8.10 -14.85
N SER A 236 6.08 8.59 -14.46
CA SER A 236 7.24 8.63 -15.35
C SER A 236 8.07 7.35 -15.26
N PHE A 237 7.94 6.52 -16.31
CA PHE A 237 8.69 5.30 -16.63
C PHE A 237 8.24 4.04 -15.85
N MET A 238 7.60 3.11 -16.58
CA MET A 238 7.10 1.79 -16.11
C MET A 238 5.90 1.78 -15.14
N GLY A 239 5.40 2.94 -14.69
CA GLY A 239 4.16 3.06 -13.91
C GLY A 239 4.38 2.93 -12.39
N ALA A 240 3.29 2.86 -11.62
CA ALA A 240 3.30 2.84 -10.15
C ALA A 240 4.16 1.71 -9.53
N THR A 241 4.49 0.69 -10.32
CA THR A 241 5.24 -0.51 -9.90
C THR A 241 6.75 -0.30 -9.80
N ALA A 242 7.31 0.81 -10.29
CA ALA A 242 8.77 1.05 -10.24
C ALA A 242 9.22 2.01 -9.14
N ASP A 243 8.33 2.83 -8.59
CA ASP A 243 8.69 4.05 -7.83
C ASP A 243 8.35 4.01 -6.33
N ALA A 244 8.06 2.83 -5.76
CA ALA A 244 7.87 2.64 -4.31
C ALA A 244 6.87 3.61 -3.63
N PHE A 245 5.83 4.05 -4.36
CA PHE A 245 4.85 5.06 -3.90
C PHE A 245 5.53 6.30 -3.31
N PRO A 246 6.10 7.18 -4.17
CA PRO A 246 6.91 8.29 -3.68
C PRO A 246 6.05 9.24 -2.86
N ALA A 247 6.43 9.41 -1.61
CA ALA A 247 5.96 10.49 -0.77
C ALA A 247 6.65 11.80 -1.16
N GLU A 248 5.92 12.89 -0.96
CA GLU A 248 6.48 14.24 -1.03
C GLU A 248 7.44 14.47 0.13
N THR A 249 7.18 13.85 1.28
CA THR A 249 8.05 13.94 2.46
C THR A 249 7.94 12.68 3.30
N VAL A 250 9.10 12.16 3.69
CA VAL A 250 9.29 11.32 4.87
C VAL A 250 10.27 12.07 5.77
N ASP A 251 9.85 12.47 6.96
CA ASP A 251 10.66 13.23 7.93
C ASP A 251 10.77 12.45 9.23
N VAL A 252 11.99 12.24 9.69
CA VAL A 252 12.30 11.62 10.99
C VAL A 252 13.11 12.62 11.80
N ARG A 253 12.67 12.91 13.02
CA ARG A 253 13.34 13.88 13.89
C ARG A 253 13.28 13.51 15.37
N ALA A 254 14.28 13.95 16.11
CA ALA A 254 14.21 13.98 17.57
C ALA A 254 13.13 14.95 18.03
N LEU A 255 12.47 14.60 19.13
CA LEU A 255 11.63 15.53 19.88
C LEU A 255 12.46 16.07 21.04
N ASP A 256 12.56 17.40 21.13
CA ASP A 256 13.20 18.03 22.28
C ASP A 256 12.48 17.58 23.57
N GLY A 257 13.28 17.17 24.56
CA GLY A 257 12.81 16.68 25.86
C GLY A 257 12.34 17.77 26.80
#